data_AF-A0A1R4ISS3-F1
#
_entry.id   AF-A0A1R4ISS3-F1
#
_cell.length_a   1.000
_cell.length_b   1.000
_cell.length_c   1.000
_cell.angle_alpha   90.00
_cell.angle_beta   90.00
_cell.angle_gamma   90.00
#
_symmetry.space_group_name_H-M   'P 1'
#
loop_
_entity.id
_entity.type
_entity.pdbx_description
1 polymer ?
#
loop_
_entity_poly.entity_id
_entity_poly.type
_entity_poly.pdbx_seq_one_letter_code
_entity_poly.pdbx_strand_id
1 'polypeptide(L)' 'MLNHENLSQLRIVPIGEIKTGDFVVDLGKVVEIDKFPSRINLIILRFNEKHVIKFKPETLVVIK' A
#
# COMPACT_ATOMS: atom_id res chain seq x y z
N MET A 1 -18.44 9.25 14.57
CA MET A 1 -17.26 9.56 15.41
C MET A 1 -16.03 9.45 14.53
N LEU A 2 -15.36 10.56 14.24
CA LEU A 2 -14.06 10.55 13.55
C LEU A 2 -13.05 9.99 14.53
N ASN A 3 -12.69 8.71 14.38
CA ASN A 3 -11.55 8.14 15.09
C ASN A 3 -10.37 9.06 14.82
N HIS A 4 -9.83 9.69 15.87
CA HIS A 4 -8.52 10.33 15.78
C HIS A 4 -7.53 9.20 15.56
N GLU A 5 -7.30 8.84 14.29
CA GLU A 5 -6.22 7.94 13.94
C GLU A 5 -4.94 8.58 14.46
N ASN A 6 -4.20 7.81 15.25
CA ASN A 6 -2.96 8.27 15.83
C ASN A 6 -1.94 8.47 14.69
N LEU A 7 -1.84 9.70 14.20
CA LEU A 7 -0.99 10.09 13.07
C LEU A 7 0.49 9.73 13.30
N SER A 8 0.91 9.51 14.55
CA SER A 8 2.28 9.08 14.87
C SER A 8 2.66 7.71 14.29
N GLN A 9 1.68 6.90 13.87
CA GLN A 9 1.90 5.59 13.25
C GLN A 9 2.09 5.68 11.73
N LEU A 10 1.77 6.84 11.13
CA LEU A 10 1.89 7.02 9.68
C LEU A 10 3.35 7.28 9.30
N ARG A 11 3.80 6.58 8.27
CA ARG A 11 5.13 6.76 7.69
C ARG A 11 5.08 6.79 6.18
N ILE A 12 5.90 7.65 5.59
CA ILE A 12 6.11 7.71 4.14
C ILE A 12 7.27 6.77 3.81
N VAL A 13 7.03 5.82 2.91
CA VAL A 13 8.03 4.85 2.47
C VAL A 13 8.06 4.75 0.94
N PRO A 14 9.23 4.45 0.33
CA PRO A 14 9.29 4.06 -1.07
C PRO A 14 8.43 2.82 -1.35
N ILE A 15 7.75 2.79 -2.49
CA ILE A 15 6.91 1.65 -2.90
C ILE A 15 7.70 0.33 -2.97
N GLY A 16 9.00 0.40 -3.24
CA GLY A 16 9.90 -0.76 -3.27
C GLY A 16 10.09 -1.44 -1.91
N GLU A 17 9.86 -0.72 -0.81
CA GLU A 17 10.02 -1.19 0.57
C GLU A 17 8.75 -1.83 1.16
N ILE A 18 7.62 -1.71 0.46
CA ILE A 18 6.35 -2.30 0.87
C ILE A 18 6.45 -3.82 0.93
N LYS A 19 5.82 -4.39 1.96
CA LYS A 19 5.74 -5.83 2.22
C LYS A 19 4.29 -6.28 2.27
N THR A 20 4.07 -7.55 1.94
CA THR A 20 2.77 -8.20 2.16
C THR A 20 2.37 -8.07 3.63
N GLY A 21 1.14 -7.65 3.89
CA GLY A 21 0.62 -7.40 5.22
C GLY A 21 0.59 -5.93 5.62
N ASP A 22 1.41 -5.07 4.99
CA ASP A 22 1.38 -3.62 5.23
C ASP A 22 0.01 -3.03 4.85
N PHE A 23 -0.42 -2.01 5.59
CA PHE A 23 -1.64 -1.27 5.29
C PHE A 23 -1.27 0.06 4.62
N VAL A 24 -1.55 0.17 3.33
CA VAL A 24 -1.36 1.42 2.59
C VAL A 24 -2.58 2.30 2.80
N VAL A 25 -2.35 3.52 3.27
CA VAL A 25 -3.43 4.49 3.53
C VAL A 25 -4.25 4.70 2.26
N ASP A 26 -5.57 4.80 2.41
CA ASP A 26 -6.60 4.91 1.35
C ASP A 26 -6.76 3.71 0.40
N LEU A 27 -5.82 2.76 0.41
CA LEU A 27 -5.88 1.56 -0.43
C LEU A 27 -6.32 0.35 0.38
N GLY A 28 -5.64 0.06 1.48
CA GLY A 28 -5.90 -1.07 2.36
C GLY A 28 -4.71 -2.00 2.54
N LYS A 29 -4.99 -3.21 3.02
CA LYS A 29 -3.97 -4.23 3.29
C LYS A 29 -3.44 -4.84 2.00
N VAL A 30 -2.12 -4.84 1.84
CA VAL A 30 -1.41 -5.52 0.75
C VAL A 30 -1.43 -7.02 1.00
N VAL A 31 -1.93 -7.78 0.03
CA VAL A 31 -1.99 -9.25 0.09
C VAL A 31 -0.94 -9.92 -0.79
N GLU A 32 -0.48 -9.23 -1.82
CA GLU A 32 0.49 -9.75 -2.78
C GLU A 32 1.19 -8.58 -3.49
N ILE A 33 2.42 -8.81 -3.96
CA ILE A 33 3.27 -7.79 -4.60
C ILE A 33 3.94 -8.41 -5.81
N ASP A 34 3.71 -7.84 -6.99
CA ASP A 34 4.46 -8.18 -8.20
C ASP A 34 5.45 -7.08 -8.55
N LYS A 35 6.72 -7.42 -8.73
CA LYS A 35 7.77 -6.49 -9.12
C LYS A 35 8.18 -6.71 -10.57
N PHE A 36 8.14 -5.65 -11.37
CA PHE A 36 8.61 -5.60 -12.75
C PHE A 36 9.66 -4.50 -12.89
N PRO A 37 10.51 -4.52 -13.95
CA PRO A 37 11.53 -3.48 -14.13
C PRO A 37 10.98 -2.04 -14.17
N SER A 38 9.77 -1.85 -14.70
CA SER A 38 9.16 -0.52 -14.90
C SER A 38 7.98 -0.21 -13.98
N ARG A 39 7.57 -1.16 -13.11
CA ARG A 39 6.42 -0.96 -12.22
C ARG A 39 6.43 -1.92 -11.03
N ILE A 40 5.75 -1.51 -9.98
CA ILE A 40 5.38 -2.39 -8.85
C ILE A 40 3.86 -2.44 -8.80
N ASN A 41 3.32 -3.65 -8.80
CA ASN A 41 1.90 -3.86 -8.58
C ASN A 41 1.69 -4.22 -7.11
N LEU A 42 0.82 -3.48 -6.43
CA LEU A 42 0.26 -3.90 -5.15
C LEU A 42 -1.09 -4.54 -5.41
N ILE A 43 -1.27 -5.75 -4.89
CA ILE A 43 -2.57 -6.40 -4.86
C ILE A 43 -3.13 -6.20 -3.45
N ILE A 44 -4.32 -5.62 -3.38
CA ILE A 44 -5.03 -5.32 -2.14
C ILE A 44 -6.38 -6.03 -2.14
N LEU A 45 -6.88 -6.40 -0.95
CA LEU A 45 -8.22 -6.95 -0.80
C LEU A 45 -9.18 -5.86 -0.33
N ARG A 46 -10.21 -5.56 -1.13
CA ARG A 46 -11.24 -4.57 -0.79
C ARG A 46 -12.60 -5.13 -1.19
N PHE A 47 -13.61 -5.00 -0.32
CA PHE A 47 -14.96 -5.54 -0.56
C PHE A 47 -14.98 -7.02 -1.00
N ASN A 48 -14.07 -7.85 -0.43
CA ASN A 48 -13.85 -9.26 -0.80
C ASN A 48 -13.37 -9.50 -2.24
N GLU A 49 -12.90 -8.48 -2.94
CA GLU A 49 -12.31 -8.57 -4.28
C GLU A 49 -10.83 -8.21 -4.25
N LYS A 50 -10.04 -8.86 -5.13
CA LYS A 50 -8.64 -8.49 -5.35
C LYS A 50 -8.57 -7.31 -6.32
N HIS A 51 -7.94 -6.23 -5.90
CA HIS A 51 -7.65 -5.08 -6.75
C HIS A 51 -6.15 -4.98 -7.00
N VAL A 52 -5.77 -4.70 -8.25
CA VAL A 52 -4.37 -4.49 -8.64
C VAL A 52 -4.15 -3.00 -8.86
N ILE A 53 -3.26 -2.40 -8.07
CA ILE A 53 -2.85 -1.00 -8.22
C ILE A 53 -1.40 -0.95 -8.67
N LYS A 54 -1.15 -0.22 -9.76
CA LYS A 54 0.15 -0.17 -10.43
C LYS A 54 0.84 1.14 -10.09
N PHE A 55 2.08 1.05 -9.65
CA PHE A 55 2.90 2.18 -9.28
C PHE A 55 4.18 2.20 -10.10
N LYS A 56 4.71 3.40 -10.33
CA LYS A 56 6.09 3.54 -10.81
C LYS A 56 7.07 3.25 -9.67
N PRO A 57 8.27 2.70 -9.93
CA PRO A 57 9.24 2.34 -8.89
C PRO A 57 9.65 3.50 -7.96
N GLU A 58 9.60 4.74 -8.46
CA GLU A 58 9.92 5.97 -7.71
C GLU A 58 8.78 6.49 -6.81
N THR A 59 7.63 5.81 -6.77
CA THR A 59 6.46 6.26 -6.00
C THR A 59 6.73 6.18 -4.49
N LEU A 60 6.33 7.21 -3.74
CA LEU A 60 6.24 7.18 -2.29
C LEU A 60 4.79 6.91 -1.86
N VAL A 61 4.60 6.08 -0.85
CA VAL A 61 3.29 5.77 -0.28
C VAL A 61 3.28 5.99 1.23
N VAL A 62 2.09 6.28 1.76
CA VAL A 62 1.88 6.39 3.21
C VAL A 62 1.35 5.04 3.71
N ILE A 63 1.99 4.51 4.74
CA ILE A 63 1.54 3.28 5.42
C ILE A 63 1.30 3.51 6.91
N LYS A 64 0.45 2.66 7.47
CA LYS A 64 0.15 2.56 8.90
C LYS A 64 0.75 1.29 9.50
#